data_AF-A0AAU9K7A6-F1
#
_entry.id   AF-A0AAU9K7A6-F1
#
_cell.length_a   1.000
_cell.length_b   1.000
_cell.length_c   1.000
_cell.angle_alpha   90.00
_cell.angle_beta   90.00
_cell.angle_gamma   90.00
#
_symmetry.space_group_name_H-M   'P 1'
#
loop_
_entity.id
_entity.type
_entity.pdbx_description
1 polymer ?
#
loop_
_entity_poly.entity_id
_entity_poly.type
_entity_poly.pdbx_seq_one_letter_code
_entity_poly.pdbx_strand_id
1 'polypeptide(L)'
;MKSLNILSEIFSYLSYIDLSMCAKVSKLFNRVSKASSTWRREALRIATGNLIFYGRPLDQSGSSHFSIGSTDWKQNLLDFLNSKQNWLCIDFPNKSKDATNLFSEFINILKEPDIPFPVLRRDKKIYSTLFQEMLAYQESGPSLRLSTNALTESVIFELFKNHKNLEVEFATQVEISQLIIAKWNLRAKSEIVLRKMSIGALSSKSTAVSIDQESELMNIYFTFPLKNAKPVVLKLHRAIKCTISKYCQIALASILDYCDLAEQCNQYIIKWNAFCASMKELNAMYMSFNEAFNKVFKKKAEISPNGPQFSIMRLMALQWRRKVFDKFKDRLVEEALILIELSREKDMSQEFTYLLVKIVQSIVDMSINELSVHFINHSQFYSDGLYELLHEKIILETSKYYQNLVNLKPVEFLQKTNKDFKLIQRVFLKSTQNEIEKILTETKLEFCKKVSPEEAEKILYNESEVYPSRDNLEKKTSEDCMIEKHAHKAGFPLDSSPEERILYSMANDISPLEFEGIILNYELN
;
A
#
# COMPACT_ATOMS: atom_id res chain seq x y z
N MET A 1 5.45 -21.85 42.61
CA MET A 1 4.61 -21.17 41.59
C MET A 1 4.53 -19.66 41.79
N LYS A 2 4.20 -19.13 42.99
CA LYS A 2 4.13 -17.66 43.23
C LYS A 2 5.42 -16.89 42.89
N SER A 3 6.60 -17.44 43.18
CA SER A 3 7.90 -16.81 42.85
C SER A 3 8.20 -16.73 41.35
N LEU A 4 7.70 -17.67 40.54
CA LEU A 4 7.83 -17.64 39.08
C LEU A 4 6.97 -16.53 38.46
N ASN A 5 5.76 -16.29 39.02
CA ASN A 5 4.90 -15.19 38.57
C ASN A 5 5.52 -13.83 38.91
N ILE A 6 6.05 -13.65 40.12
CA ILE A 6 6.70 -12.40 40.52
C ILE A 6 7.96 -12.15 39.68
N LEU A 7 8.78 -13.18 39.43
CA LEU A 7 9.97 -13.02 38.57
C LEU A 7 9.59 -12.75 37.12
N SER A 8 8.55 -13.38 36.59
CA SER A 8 8.04 -13.07 35.24
C SER A 8 7.56 -11.62 35.17
N GLU A 9 6.94 -11.10 36.23
CA GLU A 9 6.51 -9.70 36.32
C GLU A 9 7.71 -8.75 36.45
N ILE A 10 8.72 -9.04 37.26
CA ILE A 10 9.93 -8.20 37.34
C ILE A 10 10.67 -8.19 36.00
N PHE A 11 10.77 -9.35 35.35
CA PHE A 11 11.35 -9.47 34.01
C PHE A 11 10.48 -8.79 32.95
N SER A 12 9.24 -8.44 33.29
CA SER A 12 8.34 -7.61 32.48
C SER A 12 8.90 -6.19 32.27
N TYR A 13 9.80 -5.72 33.14
CA TYR A 13 10.37 -4.36 33.11
C TYR A 13 11.83 -4.25 32.62
N LEU A 14 12.52 -5.38 32.43
CA LEU A 14 13.95 -5.39 32.07
C LEU A 14 14.20 -5.17 30.56
N SER A 15 15.29 -4.51 30.18
CA SER A 15 15.69 -4.41 28.77
C SER A 15 16.30 -5.73 28.26
N TYR A 16 16.46 -5.90 26.95
CA TYR A 16 17.18 -7.06 26.38
C TYR A 16 18.57 -7.25 27.01
N ILE A 17 19.30 -6.14 27.21
CA ILE A 17 20.64 -6.17 27.80
C ILE A 17 20.56 -6.73 29.22
N ASP A 18 19.65 -6.20 30.03
CA ASP A 18 19.45 -6.63 31.41
C ASP A 18 18.99 -8.09 31.48
N LEU A 19 18.05 -8.49 30.62
CA LEU A 19 17.60 -9.88 30.50
C LEU A 19 18.74 -10.84 30.17
N SER A 20 19.63 -10.44 29.26
CA SER A 20 20.80 -11.24 28.87
C SER A 20 21.80 -11.38 30.03
N MET A 21 21.95 -10.34 30.84
CA MET A 21 22.84 -10.33 32.01
C MET A 21 22.23 -11.15 33.15
N CYS A 22 20.96 -10.94 33.49
CA CYS A 22 20.24 -11.71 34.50
C CYS A 22 20.20 -13.21 34.16
N ALA A 23 20.06 -13.57 32.88
CA ALA A 23 20.09 -14.97 32.45
C ALA A 23 21.41 -15.69 32.77
N LYS A 24 22.52 -14.95 32.90
CA LYS A 24 23.84 -15.50 33.27
C LYS A 24 24.02 -15.66 34.78
N VAL A 25 23.23 -14.96 35.60
CA VAL A 25 23.38 -14.93 37.06
C VAL A 25 22.85 -16.20 37.74
N SER A 26 21.73 -16.77 37.28
CA SER A 26 21.17 -17.99 37.88
C SER A 26 20.36 -18.86 36.92
N LYS A 27 20.25 -20.16 37.22
CA LYS A 27 19.41 -21.10 36.45
C LYS A 27 17.93 -20.69 36.45
N LEU A 28 17.44 -20.11 37.53
CA LEU A 28 16.05 -19.64 37.64
C LEU A 28 15.81 -18.44 36.71
N PHE A 29 16.73 -17.47 36.69
CA PHE A 29 16.66 -16.32 35.78
C PHE A 29 16.83 -16.72 34.33
N ASN A 30 17.68 -17.70 34.03
CA ASN A 30 17.79 -18.28 32.69
C ASN A 30 16.48 -18.97 32.25
N ARG A 31 15.73 -19.56 33.20
CA ARG A 31 14.43 -20.17 32.89
C ARG A 31 13.37 -19.11 32.58
N VAL A 32 13.33 -18.04 33.38
CA VAL A 32 12.37 -16.93 33.19
C VAL A 32 12.69 -16.12 31.94
N SER A 33 13.98 -15.86 31.66
CA SER A 33 14.40 -15.14 30.45
C SER A 33 14.12 -15.91 29.16
N LYS A 34 13.86 -17.22 29.22
CA LYS A 34 13.43 -18.03 28.07
C LYS A 34 11.92 -17.95 27.80
N ALA A 35 11.14 -17.26 28.63
CA ALA A 35 9.70 -17.10 28.42
C ALA A 35 9.43 -16.28 27.13
N SER A 36 8.62 -16.84 26.23
CA SER A 36 8.26 -16.20 24.95
C SER A 36 7.65 -14.80 25.13
N SER A 37 6.83 -14.62 26.17
CA SER A 37 6.21 -13.33 26.53
C SER A 37 7.22 -12.21 26.78
N THR A 38 8.38 -12.53 27.35
CA THR A 38 9.45 -11.56 27.62
C THR A 38 10.11 -11.10 26.32
N TRP A 39 10.43 -12.05 25.43
CA TRP A 39 10.99 -11.76 24.11
C TRP A 39 10.02 -10.98 23.22
N ARG A 40 8.74 -11.34 23.28
CA ARG A 40 7.65 -10.65 22.60
C ARG A 40 7.60 -9.19 23.02
N ARG A 41 7.51 -8.91 24.33
CA ARG A 41 7.48 -7.54 24.85
C ARG A 41 8.66 -6.73 24.34
N GLU A 42 9.87 -7.29 24.42
CA GLU A 42 11.08 -6.57 24.03
C GLU A 42 11.17 -6.34 22.52
N ALA A 43 10.78 -7.32 21.70
CA ALA A 43 10.65 -7.16 20.25
C ALA A 43 9.69 -6.02 19.90
N LEU A 44 8.52 -5.99 20.55
CA LEU A 44 7.53 -4.93 20.36
C LEU A 44 8.05 -3.59 20.88
N ARG A 45 8.70 -3.52 22.04
CA ARG A 45 9.24 -2.26 22.59
C ARG A 45 10.26 -1.59 21.66
N ILE A 46 11.08 -2.40 20.98
CA ILE A 46 12.13 -1.93 20.09
C ILE A 46 11.58 -1.61 18.69
N ALA A 47 10.68 -2.44 18.16
CA ALA A 47 10.21 -2.30 16.79
C ALA A 47 8.87 -1.56 16.64
N THR A 48 8.07 -1.43 17.69
CA THR A 48 6.73 -0.82 17.62
C THR A 48 6.56 0.24 18.70
N GLY A 49 6.06 1.41 18.31
CA GLY A 49 5.78 2.52 19.22
C GLY A 49 4.32 2.60 19.62
N ASN A 50 3.95 3.73 20.19
CA ASN A 50 2.54 4.05 20.43
C ASN A 50 1.89 4.53 19.12
N LEU A 51 1.10 3.65 18.50
CA LEU A 51 0.46 3.91 17.20
C LEU A 51 -1.01 4.33 17.31
N ILE A 52 -1.48 4.75 18.49
CA ILE A 52 -2.91 5.05 18.73
C ILE A 52 -3.46 6.16 17.82
N PHE A 53 -2.59 7.05 17.32
CA PHE A 53 -2.99 8.11 16.40
C PHE A 53 -3.28 7.61 14.97
N TYR A 54 -2.85 6.40 14.64
CA TYR A 54 -3.05 5.77 13.32
C TYR A 54 -4.29 4.89 13.24
N GLY A 55 -4.99 4.71 14.37
CA GLY A 55 -6.29 4.07 14.47
C GLY A 55 -6.61 3.68 15.91
N ARG A 56 -7.90 3.43 16.18
CA ARG A 56 -8.38 3.03 17.50
C ARG A 56 -8.43 1.50 17.59
N PRO A 57 -7.90 0.88 18.64
CA PRO A 57 -8.21 -0.53 18.93
C PRO A 57 -9.72 -0.71 19.02
N LEU A 58 -10.27 -1.83 18.54
CA LEU A 58 -11.68 -2.15 18.79
C LEU A 58 -11.85 -2.37 20.30
N ASP A 59 -12.98 -1.94 20.86
CA ASP A 59 -13.15 -1.61 22.28
C ASP A 59 -12.48 -2.55 23.32
N GLN A 60 -11.85 -1.90 24.31
CA GLN A 60 -11.08 -2.43 25.43
C GLN A 60 -11.95 -3.12 26.51
N SER A 61 -12.80 -4.08 26.12
CA SER A 61 -13.47 -4.97 27.07
C SER A 61 -12.47 -6.01 27.64
N GLY A 62 -11.51 -5.52 28.42
CA GLY A 62 -10.87 -6.22 29.54
C GLY A 62 -9.87 -7.35 29.25
N SER A 63 -9.84 -7.95 28.07
CA SER A 63 -8.87 -9.01 27.78
C SER A 63 -8.58 -9.11 26.29
N SER A 64 -7.55 -8.40 25.85
CA SER A 64 -6.82 -8.77 24.63
C SER A 64 -6.26 -10.17 24.85
N HIS A 65 -7.04 -11.18 24.50
CA HIS A 65 -6.60 -12.56 24.45
C HIS A 65 -5.57 -12.61 23.32
N PHE A 66 -4.30 -12.55 23.70
CA PHE A 66 -3.21 -12.89 22.82
C PHE A 66 -3.20 -14.40 22.67
N SER A 67 -3.13 -14.87 21.44
CA SER A 67 -2.94 -16.29 21.20
C SER A 67 -1.63 -16.71 21.87
N ILE A 68 -1.62 -17.86 22.53
CA ILE A 68 -0.38 -18.50 22.96
C ILE A 68 0.26 -19.08 21.70
N GLY A 69 0.68 -18.19 20.79
CA GLY A 69 1.03 -18.50 19.41
C GLY A 69 2.51 -18.82 19.23
N SER A 70 2.75 -19.77 18.31
CA SER A 70 4.01 -20.40 17.88
C SER A 70 5.14 -19.47 17.37
N THR A 71 4.99 -18.15 17.47
CA THR A 71 5.96 -17.19 16.93
C THR A 71 7.26 -17.23 17.72
N ASP A 72 8.38 -17.44 17.03
CA ASP A 72 9.71 -17.34 17.62
C ASP A 72 10.13 -15.86 17.79
N TRP A 73 9.55 -15.23 18.81
CA TRP A 73 9.81 -13.85 19.18
C TRP A 73 11.28 -13.58 19.49
N LYS A 74 11.99 -14.58 20.01
CA LYS A 74 13.42 -14.48 20.29
C LYS A 74 14.20 -14.37 18.98
N GLN A 75 13.95 -15.25 18.01
CA GLN A 75 14.64 -15.19 16.73
C GLN A 75 14.31 -13.90 15.98
N ASN A 76 13.06 -13.45 15.99
CA ASN A 76 12.66 -12.18 15.38
C ASN A 76 13.41 -10.98 15.99
N LEU A 77 13.53 -10.91 17.33
CA LEU A 77 14.29 -9.86 17.99
C LEU A 77 15.78 -9.93 17.63
N LEU A 78 16.38 -11.12 17.69
CA LEU A 78 17.79 -11.30 17.37
C LEU A 78 18.10 -10.90 15.93
N ASP A 79 17.27 -11.33 14.99
CA ASP A 79 17.38 -10.96 13.58
C ASP A 79 17.28 -9.44 13.37
N PHE A 80 16.37 -8.79 14.08
CA PHE A 80 16.21 -7.34 14.04
C PHE A 80 17.43 -6.61 14.61
N LEU A 81 17.94 -7.04 15.76
CA LEU A 81 19.16 -6.48 16.37
C LEU A 81 20.39 -6.73 15.49
N ASN A 82 20.49 -7.91 14.86
CA ASN A 82 21.54 -8.23 13.92
C ASN A 82 21.49 -7.37 12.65
N SER A 83 20.33 -6.80 12.31
CA SER A 83 20.24 -5.85 11.19
C SER A 83 21.14 -4.63 11.39
N LYS A 84 21.35 -4.18 12.64
CA LYS A 84 22.27 -3.09 13.03
C LYS A 84 23.70 -3.33 12.56
N GLN A 85 24.16 -4.58 12.53
CA GLN A 85 25.52 -4.90 12.07
C GLN A 85 25.73 -4.49 10.61
N ASN A 86 24.70 -4.56 9.76
CA ASN A 86 24.83 -4.12 8.38
C ASN A 86 25.06 -2.60 8.27
N TRP A 87 24.56 -1.82 9.22
CA TRP A 87 24.79 -0.37 9.29
C TRP A 87 26.22 -0.07 9.74
N LEU A 88 26.75 -0.84 10.69
CA LEU A 88 28.13 -0.68 11.19
C LEU A 88 29.20 -1.04 10.15
N CYS A 89 28.86 -1.82 9.12
CA CYS A 89 29.76 -2.15 8.01
C CYS A 89 29.89 -1.04 6.94
N ILE A 90 29.12 0.04 7.06
CA ILE A 90 29.15 1.17 6.13
C ILE A 90 30.28 2.12 6.55
N ASP A 91 31.13 2.48 5.60
CA ASP A 91 32.30 3.33 5.83
C ASP A 91 31.89 4.81 5.86
N PHE A 92 31.31 5.26 6.98
CA PHE A 92 30.93 6.66 7.21
C PHE A 92 32.13 7.55 7.60
N PRO A 93 32.06 8.89 7.36
CA PRO A 93 33.10 9.84 7.74
C PRO A 93 33.50 9.77 9.23
N ASN A 94 32.52 9.79 10.15
CA ASN A 94 32.77 9.58 11.59
C ASN A 94 32.49 8.14 12.05
N LYS A 95 32.80 7.15 11.20
CA LYS A 95 32.78 5.70 11.45
C LYS A 95 31.52 5.26 12.25
N SER A 96 31.71 4.54 13.36
CA SER A 96 30.67 3.84 14.12
C SER A 96 29.61 4.75 14.74
N LYS A 97 29.89 6.04 14.96
CA LYS A 97 28.95 6.98 15.59
C LYS A 97 27.83 7.35 14.62
N ASP A 98 28.18 7.74 13.41
CA ASP A 98 27.22 8.09 12.35
C ASP A 98 26.34 6.90 12.00
N ALA A 99 26.92 5.72 11.84
CA ALA A 99 26.18 4.47 11.61
C ALA A 99 25.14 4.19 12.70
N THR A 100 25.51 4.39 13.97
CA THR A 100 24.63 4.13 15.11
C THR A 100 23.51 5.17 15.19
N ASN A 101 23.82 6.43 14.94
CA ASN A 101 22.85 7.52 14.92
C ASN A 101 21.82 7.31 13.80
N LEU A 102 22.29 7.06 12.57
CA LEU A 102 21.43 6.78 11.42
C LEU A 102 20.52 5.58 11.65
N PHE A 103 21.07 4.48 12.15
CA PHE A 103 20.25 3.31 12.50
C PHE A 103 19.20 3.65 13.54
N SER A 104 19.57 4.36 14.60
CA SER A 104 18.65 4.71 15.69
C SER A 104 17.53 5.63 15.20
N GLU A 105 17.85 6.63 14.38
CA GLU A 105 16.87 7.53 13.78
C GLU A 105 15.94 6.81 12.80
N PHE A 106 16.50 5.93 11.97
CA PHE A 106 15.72 5.08 11.06
C PHE A 106 14.71 4.20 11.82
N ILE A 107 15.15 3.57 12.93
CA ILE A 107 14.26 2.79 13.78
C ILE A 107 13.22 3.68 14.48
N ASN A 108 13.61 4.85 14.96
CA ASN A 108 12.69 5.76 15.63
C ASN A 108 11.56 6.19 14.69
N ILE A 109 11.85 6.51 13.43
CA ILE A 109 10.83 6.86 12.43
C ILE A 109 9.91 5.67 12.11
N LEU A 110 10.45 4.46 12.03
CA LEU A 110 9.63 3.26 11.86
C LEU A 110 8.75 2.96 13.07
N LYS A 111 9.23 3.30 14.26
CA LYS A 111 8.58 3.00 15.53
C LYS A 111 7.48 4.02 15.84
N GLU A 112 7.78 5.30 15.67
CA GLU A 112 6.97 6.46 16.06
C GLU A 112 7.01 7.51 14.92
N PRO A 113 6.39 7.21 13.77
CA PRO A 113 6.30 8.16 12.68
C PRO A 113 5.39 9.33 13.05
N ASP A 114 5.63 10.45 12.39
CA ASP A 114 4.88 11.67 12.51
C ASP A 114 3.49 11.55 11.94
N ILE A 115 2.54 12.08 12.70
CA ILE A 115 1.15 12.13 12.28
C ILE A 115 1.08 12.99 11.00
N PRO A 116 0.73 12.41 9.85
CA PRO A 116 0.60 13.19 8.63
C PRO A 116 -0.56 14.17 8.80
N PHE A 117 -0.31 15.46 8.60
CA PHE A 117 -1.40 16.42 8.54
C PHE A 117 -2.27 16.08 7.33
N PRO A 118 -3.58 15.81 7.52
CA PRO A 118 -4.46 15.56 6.40
C PRO A 118 -4.51 16.82 5.55
N VAL A 119 -4.28 16.69 4.25
CA VAL A 119 -4.55 17.78 3.32
C VAL A 119 -6.06 17.99 3.32
N LEU A 120 -6.51 19.13 3.84
CA LEU A 120 -7.92 19.50 3.82
C LEU A 120 -8.34 19.71 2.36
N ARG A 121 -8.88 18.67 1.73
CA ARG A 121 -9.43 18.76 0.37
C ARG A 121 -10.91 19.12 0.47
N ARG A 122 -11.35 20.08 -0.34
CA ARG A 122 -12.78 20.31 -0.59
C ARG A 122 -13.32 19.04 -1.27
N ASP A 123 -14.35 18.45 -0.67
CA ASP A 123 -14.84 17.10 -0.89
C ASP A 123 -14.96 16.63 -2.36
N LYS A 124 -14.61 15.35 -2.59
CA LYS A 124 -15.25 14.41 -3.56
C LYS A 124 -14.52 13.06 -3.72
N LYS A 125 -13.25 12.93 -3.32
CA LYS A 125 -12.48 11.68 -3.51
C LYS A 125 -12.39 10.89 -2.20
N ILE A 126 -13.20 9.83 -2.10
CA ILE A 126 -13.27 8.92 -0.92
C ILE A 126 -11.97 8.12 -0.72
N TYR A 127 -11.06 8.11 -1.71
CA TYR A 127 -9.95 7.16 -1.76
C TYR A 127 -8.56 7.66 -1.40
N SER A 128 -8.26 8.96 -1.28
CA SER A 128 -6.86 9.39 -1.15
C SER A 128 -6.25 9.00 0.21
N THR A 129 -5.57 7.85 0.24
CA THR A 129 -4.69 7.43 1.33
C THR A 129 -3.36 8.19 1.23
N LEU A 130 -2.61 8.26 2.33
CA LEU A 130 -1.26 8.84 2.29
C LEU A 130 -0.37 8.14 1.24
N PHE A 131 -0.52 6.83 1.07
CA PHE A 131 0.22 6.06 0.07
C PHE A 131 -0.11 6.52 -1.35
N GLN A 132 -1.40 6.66 -1.67
CA GLN A 132 -1.85 7.18 -2.96
C GLN A 132 -1.38 8.61 -3.20
N GLU A 133 -1.38 9.46 -2.18
CA GLU A 133 -0.83 10.81 -2.30
C GLU A 133 0.66 10.81 -2.61
N MET A 134 1.45 9.96 -1.94
CA MET A 134 2.88 9.82 -2.24
C MET A 134 3.15 9.29 -3.65
N LEU A 135 2.31 8.37 -4.14
CA LEU A 135 2.42 7.87 -5.51
C LEU A 135 2.07 8.95 -6.55
N ALA A 136 1.02 9.74 -6.29
CA ALA A 136 0.56 10.78 -7.20
C ALA A 136 1.44 12.04 -7.20
N TYR A 137 2.11 12.33 -6.08
CA TYR A 137 2.92 13.54 -5.88
C TYR A 137 4.31 13.17 -5.33
N GLN A 138 5.19 12.68 -6.20
CA GLN A 138 6.57 12.32 -5.80
C GLN A 138 7.41 13.55 -5.40
N GLU A 139 6.99 14.76 -5.75
CA GLU A 139 7.75 16.01 -5.61
C GLU A 139 7.27 16.91 -4.46
N SER A 140 6.45 16.42 -3.52
CA SER A 140 6.11 17.25 -2.36
C SER A 140 7.38 17.57 -1.57
N GLY A 141 7.77 18.85 -1.58
CA GLY A 141 8.98 19.37 -0.96
C GLY A 141 9.13 18.98 0.53
N PRO A 142 10.30 19.27 1.14
CA PRO A 142 10.60 18.84 2.50
C PRO A 142 9.47 19.24 3.44
N SER A 143 8.96 18.26 4.19
CA SER A 143 8.01 18.52 5.27
C SER A 143 8.60 19.59 6.19
N LEU A 144 7.80 20.58 6.58
CA LEU A 144 8.11 21.70 7.48
C LEU A 144 8.51 21.27 8.91
N ARG A 145 9.35 20.25 9.07
CA ARG A 145 10.03 19.95 10.32
C ARG A 145 11.31 20.76 10.41
N LEU A 146 11.21 21.87 11.14
CA LEU A 146 12.34 22.46 11.83
C LEU A 146 12.79 21.47 12.93
N SER A 147 13.97 20.84 12.78
CA SER A 147 14.99 20.69 13.86
C SER A 147 15.50 19.32 14.34
N THR A 148 15.01 18.14 13.93
CA THR A 148 15.65 16.86 14.41
C THR A 148 16.45 16.10 13.36
N ASN A 149 16.08 16.18 12.08
CA ASN A 149 16.66 15.30 11.05
C ASN A 149 17.88 15.93 10.34
N ALA A 150 18.20 17.19 10.64
CA ALA A 150 19.26 17.95 9.96
C ALA A 150 20.64 17.27 10.07
N LEU A 151 20.93 16.57 11.18
CA LEU A 151 22.18 15.85 11.34
C LEU A 151 22.26 14.63 10.40
N THR A 152 21.19 13.85 10.31
CA THR A 152 21.13 12.66 9.46
C THR A 152 21.05 13.00 7.99
N GLU A 153 20.24 14.00 7.62
CA GLU A 153 20.23 14.55 6.27
C GLU A 153 21.62 15.09 5.90
N SER A 154 22.31 15.76 6.82
CA SER A 154 23.69 16.22 6.60
C SER A 154 24.68 15.07 6.42
N VAL A 155 24.60 13.99 7.22
CA VAL A 155 25.46 12.81 7.08
C VAL A 155 25.22 12.11 5.74
N ILE A 156 23.96 11.89 5.37
CA ILE A 156 23.59 11.29 4.08
C ILE A 156 24.03 12.21 2.94
N PHE A 157 23.76 13.51 3.04
CA PHE A 157 24.19 14.48 2.05
C PHE A 157 25.71 14.47 1.88
N GLU A 158 26.50 14.54 2.96
CA GLU A 158 27.97 14.52 2.90
C GLU A 158 28.52 13.20 2.32
N LEU A 159 27.90 12.05 2.62
CA LEU A 159 28.25 10.77 1.97
C LEU A 159 28.09 10.82 0.45
N PHE A 160 27.08 11.56 -0.03
CA PHE A 160 26.71 11.59 -1.43
C PHE A 160 27.16 12.85 -2.17
N LYS A 161 27.63 13.89 -1.48
CA LYS A 161 28.06 15.20 -2.02
C LYS A 161 29.13 15.05 -3.10
N ASN A 162 30.00 14.05 -2.99
CA ASN A 162 31.04 13.74 -3.97
C ASN A 162 30.62 12.61 -4.94
N HIS A 163 29.48 12.79 -5.62
CA HIS A 163 28.92 11.81 -6.56
C HIS A 163 29.93 11.29 -7.61
N LYS A 164 30.91 12.10 -8.03
CA LYS A 164 31.93 11.70 -9.01
C LYS A 164 32.80 10.52 -8.55
N ASN A 165 33.07 10.41 -7.24
CA ASN A 165 33.87 9.31 -6.70
C ASN A 165 33.08 8.00 -6.65
N LEU A 166 31.77 8.10 -6.40
CA LEU A 166 30.87 6.95 -6.49
C LEU A 166 30.88 6.40 -7.92
N GLU A 167 30.78 7.25 -8.93
CA GLU A 167 30.79 6.80 -10.34
C GLU A 167 32.02 5.97 -10.72
N VAL A 168 33.20 6.35 -10.25
CA VAL A 168 34.45 5.59 -10.45
C VAL A 168 34.41 4.25 -9.71
N GLU A 169 33.89 4.23 -8.48
CA GLU A 169 33.68 3.01 -7.71
C GLU A 169 32.67 2.06 -8.38
N PHE A 170 31.64 2.59 -9.05
CA PHE A 170 30.62 1.83 -9.77
C PHE A 170 31.08 1.35 -11.16
N ALA A 171 31.91 2.10 -11.88
CA ALA A 171 32.33 1.74 -13.24
C ALA A 171 33.04 0.37 -13.30
N THR A 172 33.75 -0.02 -12.25
CA THR A 172 34.66 -1.17 -12.25
C THR A 172 34.05 -2.49 -11.74
N GLN A 173 32.80 -2.52 -11.28
CA GLN A 173 32.27 -3.69 -10.56
C GLN A 173 31.22 -4.52 -11.32
N VAL A 174 31.46 -5.83 -11.33
CA VAL A 174 30.62 -6.91 -11.90
C VAL A 174 29.23 -6.98 -11.24
N GLU A 175 29.15 -6.68 -9.95
CA GLU A 175 27.92 -6.75 -9.13
C GLU A 175 26.83 -5.80 -9.64
N ILE A 176 27.23 -4.70 -10.28
CA ILE A 176 26.30 -3.70 -10.83
C ILE A 176 25.79 -4.15 -12.19
N SER A 177 26.64 -4.74 -13.03
CA SER A 177 26.20 -5.37 -14.27
C SER A 177 25.19 -6.49 -13.99
N GLN A 178 25.35 -7.22 -12.89
CA GLN A 178 24.37 -8.21 -12.43
C GLN A 178 23.07 -7.56 -11.90
N LEU A 179 23.14 -6.46 -11.14
CA LEU A 179 21.96 -5.67 -10.73
C LEU A 179 21.17 -5.12 -11.94
N ILE A 180 21.88 -4.72 -12.99
CA ILE A 180 21.30 -4.26 -14.25
C ILE A 180 20.66 -5.45 -14.97
N ILE A 181 21.40 -6.52 -15.24
CA ILE A 181 20.87 -7.74 -15.89
C ILE A 181 19.64 -8.26 -15.15
N ALA A 182 19.66 -8.25 -13.81
CA ALA A 182 18.50 -8.55 -13.00
C ALA A 182 17.35 -7.60 -13.36
N LYS A 183 17.48 -6.27 -13.14
CA LYS A 183 16.43 -5.27 -13.45
C LYS A 183 15.86 -5.42 -14.88
N TRP A 184 16.68 -5.82 -15.84
CA TRP A 184 16.33 -6.02 -17.25
C TRP A 184 15.55 -7.32 -17.52
N ASN A 185 15.86 -8.41 -16.83
CA ASN A 185 15.13 -9.68 -16.96
C ASN A 185 13.66 -9.58 -16.47
N LEU A 186 13.32 -8.57 -15.65
CA LEU A 186 11.92 -8.24 -15.32
C LEU A 186 11.14 -7.73 -16.53
N ARG A 187 11.79 -6.97 -17.41
CA ARG A 187 11.13 -6.31 -18.54
C ARG A 187 10.86 -7.24 -19.69
N ALA A 188 11.82 -8.13 -19.99
CA ALA A 188 11.63 -9.15 -21.03
C ALA A 188 10.42 -10.05 -20.74
N LYS A 189 10.14 -10.35 -19.45
CA LYS A 189 8.93 -11.09 -19.06
C LYS A 189 7.68 -10.21 -18.97
N SER A 190 7.77 -8.96 -18.51
CA SER A 190 6.61 -8.05 -18.53
C SER A 190 6.17 -7.70 -19.96
N GLU A 191 7.07 -7.60 -20.92
CA GLU A 191 6.75 -7.47 -22.36
C GLU A 191 6.10 -8.74 -22.92
N ILE A 192 6.50 -9.93 -22.47
CA ILE A 192 5.84 -11.18 -22.86
C ILE A 192 4.43 -11.26 -22.26
N VAL A 193 4.22 -10.77 -21.03
CA VAL A 193 2.89 -10.66 -20.40
C VAL A 193 2.04 -9.60 -21.10
N LEU A 194 2.59 -8.40 -21.38
CA LEU A 194 1.92 -7.34 -22.13
C LEU A 194 1.63 -7.73 -23.59
N ARG A 195 2.49 -8.51 -24.24
CA ARG A 195 2.24 -9.11 -25.58
C ARG A 195 1.16 -10.18 -25.54
N LYS A 196 1.09 -10.98 -24.46
CA LYS A 196 -0.03 -11.92 -24.26
C LYS A 196 -1.35 -11.19 -23.97
N MET A 197 -1.31 -10.05 -23.29
CA MET A 197 -2.47 -9.18 -23.04
C MET A 197 -2.96 -8.46 -24.30
N SER A 198 -2.06 -8.07 -25.21
CA SER A 198 -2.42 -7.41 -26.47
C SER A 198 -2.82 -8.37 -27.60
N ILE A 199 -2.45 -9.65 -27.51
CA ILE A 199 -2.78 -10.68 -28.51
C ILE A 199 -3.94 -11.60 -28.04
N GLY A 200 -4.30 -11.56 -26.75
CA GLY A 200 -5.22 -12.50 -26.11
C GLY A 200 -6.73 -12.22 -26.21
N ALA A 201 -7.21 -11.39 -27.15
CA ALA A 201 -8.65 -11.22 -27.39
C ALA A 201 -9.30 -12.39 -28.17
N LEU A 202 -8.51 -13.34 -28.70
CA LEU A 202 -9.01 -14.48 -29.48
C LEU A 202 -8.11 -15.71 -29.26
N SER A 203 -8.30 -16.45 -28.17
CA SER A 203 -8.09 -17.92 -28.11
C SER A 203 -8.20 -18.43 -26.68
N SER A 204 -9.28 -19.15 -26.42
CA SER A 204 -9.53 -19.94 -25.23
C SER A 204 -8.52 -21.09 -25.09
N LYS A 205 -7.61 -20.97 -24.13
CA LYS A 205 -7.09 -22.04 -23.24
C LYS A 205 -5.96 -21.47 -22.37
N SER A 206 -6.36 -20.95 -21.22
CA SER A 206 -5.47 -20.47 -20.16
C SER A 206 -4.61 -21.62 -19.64
N THR A 207 -3.30 -21.52 -19.79
CA THR A 207 -2.35 -22.24 -18.95
C THR A 207 -1.92 -21.26 -17.88
N ALA A 208 -2.41 -21.46 -16.66
CA ALA A 208 -2.05 -20.66 -15.51
C ALA A 208 -0.53 -20.76 -15.28
N VAL A 209 0.19 -19.67 -15.58
CA VAL A 209 1.58 -19.52 -15.16
C VAL A 209 1.52 -19.11 -13.69
N SER A 210 1.93 -20.02 -12.80
CA SER A 210 1.88 -19.86 -11.35
C SER A 210 2.64 -18.62 -10.88
N ILE A 211 1.98 -17.83 -10.04
CA ILE A 211 2.48 -16.66 -9.28
C ILE A 211 3.77 -16.97 -8.49
N ASP A 212 4.06 -18.25 -8.24
CA ASP A 212 5.25 -18.71 -7.52
C ASP A 212 6.57 -18.40 -8.24
N GLN A 213 6.63 -18.41 -9.58
CA GLN A 213 7.90 -18.18 -10.30
C GLN A 213 8.34 -16.71 -10.32
N GLU A 214 7.41 -15.77 -10.22
CA GLU A 214 7.71 -14.34 -10.12
C GLU A 214 8.24 -13.98 -8.72
N SER A 215 7.66 -14.60 -7.68
CA SER A 215 8.13 -14.52 -6.29
C SER A 215 9.52 -15.14 -6.12
N GLU A 216 9.79 -16.27 -6.77
CA GLU A 216 11.07 -16.97 -6.73
C GLU A 216 12.18 -16.20 -7.44
N LEU A 217 11.88 -15.67 -8.63
CA LEU A 217 12.80 -14.79 -9.35
C LEU A 217 13.04 -13.52 -8.55
N MET A 218 12.02 -12.79 -8.10
CA MET A 218 12.15 -11.59 -7.26
C MET A 218 12.81 -11.83 -5.89
N ASN A 219 12.79 -13.06 -5.37
CA ASN A 219 13.64 -13.45 -4.26
C ASN A 219 15.10 -13.48 -4.71
N ILE A 220 15.44 -14.09 -5.85
CA ILE A 220 16.81 -14.08 -6.43
C ILE A 220 17.36 -12.64 -6.61
N TYR A 221 16.56 -11.64 -7.03
CA TYR A 221 16.99 -10.22 -7.13
C TYR A 221 17.47 -9.61 -5.80
N PHE A 222 17.02 -10.17 -4.69
CA PHE A 222 17.01 -9.51 -3.40
C PHE A 222 17.53 -10.40 -2.26
N THR A 223 17.78 -11.69 -2.49
CA THR A 223 18.52 -12.59 -1.61
C THR A 223 19.97 -12.78 -2.06
N PHE A 224 20.44 -12.01 -3.05
CA PHE A 224 21.86 -11.99 -3.42
C PHE A 224 22.72 -11.73 -2.18
N PRO A 225 23.65 -12.63 -1.83
CA PRO A 225 24.53 -12.44 -0.70
C PRO A 225 25.57 -11.38 -1.08
N LEU A 226 25.22 -10.10 -0.94
CA LEU A 226 26.10 -8.93 -1.03
C LEU A 226 27.09 -8.88 0.15
N LYS A 227 27.50 -10.04 0.70
CA LYS A 227 28.41 -10.13 1.87
C LYS A 227 29.74 -9.41 1.63
N ASN A 228 30.11 -9.19 0.37
CA ASN A 228 31.35 -8.54 -0.04
C ASN A 228 31.15 -7.23 -0.84
N ALA A 229 29.93 -6.65 -0.84
CA ALA A 229 29.66 -5.43 -1.60
C ALA A 229 30.57 -4.29 -1.13
N LYS A 230 31.44 -3.83 -2.03
CA LYS A 230 32.39 -2.75 -1.76
C LYS A 230 31.73 -1.36 -1.75
N PRO A 231 30.79 -1.01 -2.65
CA PRO A 231 30.25 0.34 -2.72
C PRO A 231 29.38 0.69 -1.52
N VAL A 232 29.65 1.87 -0.93
CA VAL A 232 28.90 2.44 0.19
C VAL A 232 27.39 2.44 -0.09
N VAL A 233 26.98 2.75 -1.33
CA VAL A 233 25.57 2.80 -1.76
C VAL A 233 24.89 1.44 -1.67
N LEU A 234 25.58 0.36 -2.07
CA LEU A 234 25.04 -1.00 -2.00
C LEU A 234 24.98 -1.51 -0.56
N LYS A 235 25.99 -1.17 0.27
CA LYS A 235 25.98 -1.45 1.71
C LYS A 235 24.80 -0.73 2.39
N LEU A 236 24.57 0.54 2.09
CA LEU A 236 23.46 1.33 2.64
C LEU A 236 22.10 0.79 2.17
N HIS A 237 21.93 0.54 0.87
CA HIS A 237 20.73 -0.11 0.33
C HIS A 237 20.41 -1.42 1.07
N ARG A 238 21.44 -2.26 1.27
CA ARG A 238 21.30 -3.54 1.98
C ARG A 238 20.91 -3.33 3.44
N ALA A 239 21.55 -2.40 4.14
CA ALA A 239 21.27 -2.10 5.53
C ALA A 239 19.81 -1.65 5.71
N ILE A 240 19.37 -0.67 4.91
CA ILE A 240 17.98 -0.16 4.88
C ILE A 240 16.99 -1.31 4.63
N LYS A 241 17.19 -2.05 3.54
CA LYS A 241 16.29 -3.14 3.16
C LYS A 241 16.23 -4.25 4.22
N CYS A 242 17.37 -4.64 4.77
CA CYS A 242 17.43 -5.67 5.82
C CYS A 242 16.64 -5.22 7.03
N THR A 243 16.85 -3.99 7.50
CA THR A 243 16.13 -3.42 8.63
C THR A 243 14.62 -3.34 8.38
N ILE A 244 14.18 -2.82 7.23
CA ILE A 244 12.75 -2.79 6.86
C ILE A 244 12.16 -4.21 6.83
N SER A 245 12.88 -5.17 6.23
CA SER A 245 12.40 -6.56 6.16
C SER A 245 12.23 -7.16 7.56
N LYS A 246 13.15 -6.90 8.49
CA LYS A 246 13.05 -7.41 9.87
C LYS A 246 11.94 -6.72 10.66
N TYR A 247 11.77 -5.41 10.46
CA TYR A 247 10.63 -4.67 10.98
C TYR A 247 9.30 -5.28 10.51
N CYS A 248 9.13 -5.52 9.21
CA CYS A 248 7.91 -6.10 8.65
C CYS A 248 7.61 -7.50 9.22
N GLN A 249 8.66 -8.31 9.50
CA GLN A 249 8.49 -9.61 10.13
C GLN A 249 7.94 -9.49 11.56
N ILE A 250 8.45 -8.54 12.35
CA ILE A 250 7.92 -8.25 13.69
C ILE A 250 6.50 -7.68 13.61
N ALA A 251 6.23 -6.81 12.63
CA ALA A 251 4.90 -6.24 12.42
C ALA A 251 3.87 -7.35 12.13
N LEU A 252 4.14 -8.25 11.18
CA LEU A 252 3.27 -9.39 10.90
C LEU A 252 3.09 -10.30 12.13
N ALA A 253 4.20 -10.64 12.81
CA ALA A 253 4.14 -11.42 14.04
C ALA A 253 3.22 -10.77 15.09
N SER A 254 3.28 -9.44 15.23
CA SER A 254 2.43 -8.70 16.17
C SER A 254 0.96 -8.65 15.76
N ILE A 255 0.67 -8.63 14.46
CA ILE A 255 -0.71 -8.69 13.94
C ILE A 255 -1.31 -10.06 14.24
N LEU A 256 -0.59 -11.13 13.89
CA LEU A 256 -1.07 -12.51 14.06
C LEU A 256 -1.17 -12.96 15.52
N ASP A 257 -0.64 -12.18 16.45
CA ASP A 257 -0.66 -12.50 17.87
C ASP A 257 -2.04 -12.31 18.51
N TYR A 258 -2.91 -11.52 17.88
CA TYR A 258 -4.30 -11.33 18.30
C TYR A 258 -5.16 -12.54 17.92
N CYS A 259 -6.10 -12.95 18.79
CA CYS A 259 -6.97 -14.10 18.52
C CYS A 259 -8.09 -13.82 17.51
N ASP A 260 -8.68 -12.61 17.56
CA ASP A 260 -9.85 -12.25 16.78
C ASP A 260 -9.49 -11.67 15.41
N LEU A 261 -10.21 -12.07 14.35
CA LEU A 261 -9.91 -11.67 12.97
C LEU A 261 -10.11 -10.17 12.76
N ALA A 262 -11.21 -9.60 13.28
CA ALA A 262 -11.48 -8.17 13.16
C ALA A 262 -10.38 -7.34 13.84
N GLU A 263 -9.93 -7.76 15.02
CA GLU A 263 -8.82 -7.11 15.71
C GLU A 263 -7.49 -7.29 14.98
N GLN A 264 -7.20 -8.48 14.40
CA GLN A 264 -6.02 -8.66 13.54
C GLN A 264 -6.05 -7.68 12.35
N CYS A 265 -7.19 -7.55 11.66
CA CYS A 265 -7.37 -6.64 10.54
C CYS A 265 -7.23 -5.18 10.98
N ASN A 266 -7.80 -4.79 12.12
CA ASN A 266 -7.65 -3.46 12.67
C ASN A 266 -6.18 -3.14 12.99
N GLN A 267 -5.45 -4.07 13.61
CA GLN A 267 -4.02 -3.92 13.89
C GLN A 267 -3.17 -3.87 12.62
N TYR A 268 -3.55 -4.61 11.58
CA TYR A 268 -2.94 -4.47 10.26
C TYR A 268 -3.11 -3.05 9.71
N ILE A 269 -4.33 -2.49 9.77
CA ILE A 269 -4.62 -1.14 9.29
C ILE A 269 -3.83 -0.07 10.05
N ILE A 270 -3.82 -0.14 11.39
CA ILE A 270 -3.06 0.80 12.24
C ILE A 270 -1.59 0.80 11.83
N LYS A 271 -1.00 -0.39 11.67
CA LYS A 271 0.42 -0.52 11.33
C LYS A 271 0.70 -0.15 9.88
N TRP A 272 -0.20 -0.44 8.94
CA TRP A 272 -0.06 0.00 7.54
C TRP A 272 -0.05 1.52 7.45
N ASN A 273 -1.00 2.20 8.11
CA ASN A 273 -1.08 3.66 8.13
C ASN A 273 0.16 4.30 8.75
N ALA A 274 0.63 3.77 9.89
CA ALA A 274 1.88 4.21 10.51
C ALA A 274 3.07 3.97 9.58
N PHE A 275 3.15 2.81 8.94
CA PHE A 275 4.23 2.48 8.02
C PHE A 275 4.25 3.39 6.78
N CYS A 276 3.09 3.79 6.26
CA CYS A 276 2.98 4.80 5.20
C CYS A 276 3.51 6.18 5.65
N ALA A 277 3.26 6.58 6.89
CA ALA A 277 3.84 7.81 7.45
C ALA A 277 5.36 7.71 7.55
N SER A 278 5.89 6.60 8.07
CA SER A 278 7.32 6.32 8.07
C SER A 278 7.92 6.32 6.66
N MET A 279 7.21 5.79 5.66
CA MET A 279 7.66 5.82 4.26
C MET A 279 7.86 7.24 3.76
N LYS A 280 6.91 8.14 4.06
CA LYS A 280 7.00 9.54 3.63
C LYS A 280 8.24 10.22 4.21
N GLU A 281 8.43 10.09 5.51
CA GLU A 281 9.57 10.67 6.22
C GLU A 281 10.91 10.09 5.77
N LEU A 282 11.02 8.76 5.72
CA LEU A 282 12.25 8.10 5.28
C LEU A 282 12.54 8.38 3.80
N ASN A 283 11.52 8.51 2.96
CA ASN A 283 11.73 8.89 1.58
C ASN A 283 12.33 10.29 1.47
N ALA A 284 11.82 11.26 2.23
CA ALA A 284 12.37 12.62 2.30
C ALA A 284 13.81 12.64 2.84
N MET A 285 14.06 11.96 3.96
CA MET A 285 15.37 11.87 4.60
C MET A 285 16.45 11.27 3.68
N TYR A 286 16.07 10.31 2.84
CA TYR A 286 16.99 9.60 1.94
C TYR A 286 16.92 10.10 0.48
N MET A 287 16.45 11.32 0.23
CA MET A 287 16.36 11.86 -1.14
C MET A 287 17.71 11.92 -1.86
N SER A 288 18.77 12.42 -1.20
CA SER A 288 20.12 12.45 -1.80
C SER A 288 20.65 11.06 -2.15
N PHE A 289 20.28 10.05 -1.35
CA PHE A 289 20.58 8.65 -1.64
C PHE A 289 19.77 8.14 -2.85
N ASN A 290 18.47 8.43 -2.91
CA ASN A 290 17.62 8.07 -4.05
C ASN A 290 18.18 8.65 -5.36
N GLU A 291 18.56 9.93 -5.36
CA GLU A 291 19.17 10.60 -6.51
C GLU A 291 20.50 9.97 -6.92
N ALA A 292 21.40 9.74 -5.96
CA ALA A 292 22.69 9.11 -6.22
C ALA A 292 22.51 7.71 -6.84
N PHE A 293 21.62 6.91 -6.25
CA PHE A 293 21.29 5.57 -6.74
C PHE A 293 20.74 5.65 -8.17
N ASN A 294 19.74 6.51 -8.42
CA ASN A 294 19.15 6.66 -9.74
C ASN A 294 20.13 7.15 -10.81
N LYS A 295 21.04 8.07 -10.48
CA LYS A 295 22.11 8.53 -11.39
C LYS A 295 23.03 7.38 -11.79
N VAL A 296 23.47 6.57 -10.82
CA VAL A 296 24.29 5.38 -11.07
C VAL A 296 23.56 4.39 -11.99
N PHE A 297 22.28 4.14 -11.74
CA PHE A 297 21.47 3.24 -12.57
C PHE A 297 21.24 3.76 -13.99
N LYS A 298 20.90 5.04 -14.15
CA LYS A 298 20.67 5.66 -15.47
C LYS A 298 21.92 5.59 -16.36
N LYS A 299 23.10 5.89 -15.79
CA LYS A 299 24.36 5.91 -16.56
C LYS A 299 24.78 4.53 -17.09
N LYS A 300 24.51 3.44 -16.38
CA LYS A 300 24.84 2.09 -16.86
C LYS A 300 23.72 1.41 -17.64
N ALA A 301 22.48 1.89 -17.56
CA ALA A 301 21.36 1.36 -18.32
C ALA A 301 21.30 2.03 -19.70
N GLU A 302 22.24 1.70 -20.58
CA GLU A 302 22.33 2.29 -21.94
C GLU A 302 21.10 2.02 -22.83
N ILE A 303 20.28 1.02 -22.48
CA ILE A 303 19.35 0.41 -23.45
C ILE A 303 17.87 0.81 -23.17
N SER A 304 17.52 1.41 -22.03
CA SER A 304 16.14 1.95 -21.85
C SER A 304 15.98 3.03 -20.77
N PRO A 305 15.64 4.27 -21.15
CA PRO A 305 15.45 5.38 -20.23
C PRO A 305 14.15 5.34 -19.39
N ASN A 306 13.20 4.43 -19.68
CA ASN A 306 11.80 4.54 -19.20
C ASN A 306 11.45 3.58 -18.04
N GLY A 307 12.42 3.14 -17.24
CA GLY A 307 12.14 2.32 -16.05
C GLY A 307 11.74 3.18 -14.85
N PRO A 308 10.91 2.67 -13.91
CA PRO A 308 10.63 3.38 -12.67
C PRO A 308 11.93 3.66 -11.91
N GLN A 309 12.05 4.88 -11.41
CA GLN A 309 13.17 5.31 -10.59
C GLN A 309 13.17 4.56 -9.24
N PHE A 310 14.34 4.30 -8.68
CA PHE A 310 14.44 3.82 -7.31
C PHE A 310 13.95 4.89 -6.32
N SER A 311 13.24 4.48 -5.29
CA SER A 311 12.96 5.29 -4.11
C SER A 311 12.88 4.40 -2.87
N ILE A 312 13.20 4.96 -1.70
CA ILE A 312 13.00 4.26 -0.42
C ILE A 312 11.53 3.89 -0.22
N MET A 313 10.60 4.76 -0.62
CA MET A 313 9.16 4.46 -0.58
C MET A 313 8.82 3.16 -1.34
N ARG A 314 9.27 3.02 -2.60
CA ARG A 314 9.05 1.81 -3.42
C ARG A 314 9.64 0.57 -2.75
N LEU A 315 10.85 0.69 -2.20
CA LEU A 315 11.51 -0.39 -1.47
C LEU A 315 10.70 -0.82 -0.24
N MET A 316 10.20 0.13 0.54
CA MET A 316 9.39 -0.12 1.74
C MET A 316 8.05 -0.77 1.41
N ALA A 317 7.31 -0.22 0.45
CA ALA A 317 6.04 -0.78 -0.02
C ALA A 317 6.21 -2.24 -0.49
N LEU A 318 7.29 -2.51 -1.23
CA LEU A 318 7.60 -3.87 -1.69
C LEU A 318 7.92 -4.82 -0.53
N GLN A 319 8.65 -4.36 0.50
CA GLN A 319 8.90 -5.19 1.69
C GLN A 319 7.61 -5.48 2.45
N TRP A 320 6.76 -4.48 2.65
CA TRP A 320 5.46 -4.67 3.30
C TRP A 320 4.60 -5.67 2.55
N ARG A 321 4.50 -5.51 1.22
CA ARG A 321 3.74 -6.42 0.36
C ARG A 321 4.15 -7.87 0.57
N ARG A 322 5.45 -8.17 0.40
CA ARG A 322 5.97 -9.54 0.46
C ARG A 322 5.98 -10.15 1.86
N LYS A 323 6.26 -9.33 2.87
CA LYS A 323 6.50 -9.83 4.24
C LYS A 323 5.26 -9.81 5.10
N VAL A 324 4.29 -8.94 4.79
CA VAL A 324 3.06 -8.74 5.56
C VAL A 324 1.83 -9.03 4.69
N PHE A 325 1.58 -8.21 3.67
CA PHE A 325 0.32 -8.25 2.92
C PHE A 325 0.07 -9.61 2.24
N ASP A 326 1.02 -10.16 1.49
CA ASP A 326 0.83 -11.42 0.75
C ASP A 326 0.50 -12.60 1.69
N LYS A 327 0.90 -12.51 2.96
CA LYS A 327 0.64 -13.52 4.00
C LYS A 327 -0.65 -13.26 4.79
N PHE A 328 -1.25 -12.08 4.64
CA PHE A 328 -2.37 -11.60 5.43
C PHE A 328 -3.59 -11.20 4.57
N LYS A 329 -3.43 -11.09 3.25
CA LYS A 329 -4.47 -10.63 2.31
C LYS A 329 -5.75 -11.46 2.36
N ASP A 330 -5.64 -12.78 2.53
CA ASP A 330 -6.81 -13.66 2.56
C ASP A 330 -7.68 -13.39 3.78
N ARG A 331 -7.05 -13.08 4.93
CA ARG A 331 -7.70 -12.65 6.17
C ARG A 331 -8.40 -11.29 6.01
N LEU A 332 -7.76 -10.34 5.32
CA LEU A 332 -8.38 -9.05 5.00
C LEU A 332 -9.63 -9.21 4.13
N VAL A 333 -9.54 -10.06 3.10
CA VAL A 333 -10.67 -10.34 2.20
C VAL A 333 -11.79 -11.07 2.94
N GLU A 334 -11.46 -12.05 3.79
CA GLU A 334 -12.42 -12.76 4.63
C GLU A 334 -13.17 -11.81 5.57
N GLU A 335 -12.45 -10.97 6.31
CA GLU A 335 -13.06 -9.98 7.20
C GLU A 335 -13.91 -8.97 6.44
N ALA A 336 -13.48 -8.51 5.27
CA ALA A 336 -14.28 -7.61 4.44
C ALA A 336 -15.64 -8.24 4.06
N LEU A 337 -15.66 -9.54 3.73
CA LEU A 337 -16.90 -10.26 3.41
C LEU A 337 -17.80 -10.39 4.64
N ILE A 338 -17.24 -10.74 5.81
CA ILE A 338 -17.97 -10.83 7.08
C ILE A 338 -18.63 -9.48 7.42
N LEU A 339 -17.89 -8.38 7.34
CA LEU A 339 -18.39 -7.04 7.65
C LEU A 339 -19.54 -6.63 6.71
N ILE A 340 -19.51 -7.05 5.45
CA ILE A 340 -20.58 -6.77 4.49
C ILE A 340 -21.81 -7.62 4.79
N GLU A 341 -21.64 -8.91 5.10
CA GLU A 341 -22.76 -9.76 5.51
C GLU A 341 -23.44 -9.20 6.77
N LEU A 342 -22.67 -8.81 7.78
CA LEU A 342 -23.18 -8.17 8.99
C LEU A 342 -23.95 -6.87 8.67
N SER A 343 -23.49 -6.09 7.69
CA SER A 343 -24.17 -4.86 7.23
C SER A 343 -25.51 -5.09 6.54
N ARG A 344 -25.69 -6.27 5.95
CA ARG A 344 -26.92 -6.68 5.27
C ARG A 344 -27.96 -7.13 6.28
N GLU A 345 -27.52 -7.75 7.38
CA GLU A 345 -28.40 -8.25 8.44
C GLU A 345 -28.83 -7.15 9.42
N LYS A 346 -27.92 -6.25 9.78
CA LYS A 346 -28.12 -5.25 10.85
C LYS A 346 -27.67 -3.87 10.40
N ASP A 347 -28.11 -2.84 11.12
CA ASP A 347 -27.49 -1.53 10.98
C ASP A 347 -26.11 -1.61 11.63
N MET A 348 -25.06 -1.56 10.79
CA MET A 348 -23.68 -1.59 11.27
C MET A 348 -23.36 -0.33 12.07
N SER A 349 -22.53 -0.52 13.09
CA SER A 349 -21.88 0.63 13.72
C SER A 349 -21.01 1.36 12.69
N GLN A 350 -20.82 2.66 12.94
CA GLN A 350 -19.92 3.48 12.15
C GLN A 350 -18.48 2.93 12.17
N GLU A 351 -18.08 2.27 13.25
CA GLU A 351 -16.75 1.67 13.45
C GLU A 351 -16.51 0.50 12.49
N PHE A 352 -17.47 -0.41 12.33
CA PHE A 352 -17.33 -1.52 11.39
C PHE A 352 -17.32 -1.06 9.94
N THR A 353 -18.13 -0.06 9.61
CA THR A 353 -18.10 0.57 8.27
C THR A 353 -16.75 1.22 8.01
N TYR A 354 -16.19 1.90 9.01
CA TYR A 354 -14.86 2.50 8.91
C TYR A 354 -13.77 1.44 8.70
N LEU A 355 -13.79 0.35 9.47
CA LEU A 355 -12.85 -0.76 9.32
C LEU A 355 -12.92 -1.36 7.91
N LEU A 356 -14.14 -1.63 7.40
CA LEU A 356 -14.34 -2.13 6.05
C LEU A 356 -13.73 -1.19 5.00
N VAL A 357 -14.01 0.12 5.07
CA VAL A 357 -13.41 1.12 4.17
C VAL A 357 -11.88 1.05 4.22
N LYS A 358 -11.29 0.93 5.42
CA LYS A 358 -9.83 0.87 5.58
C LYS A 358 -9.22 -0.41 5.04
N ILE A 359 -9.88 -1.55 5.23
CA ILE A 359 -9.46 -2.82 4.63
C ILE A 359 -9.41 -2.67 3.11
N VAL A 360 -10.50 -2.19 2.49
CA VAL A 360 -10.56 -2.01 1.04
C VAL A 360 -9.49 -1.02 0.56
N GLN A 361 -9.33 0.13 1.20
CA GLN A 361 -8.29 1.11 0.89
C GLN A 361 -6.88 0.49 0.92
N SER A 362 -6.57 -0.32 1.94
CA SER A 362 -5.26 -0.96 2.05
C SER A 362 -4.97 -2.00 0.96
N ILE A 363 -6.01 -2.71 0.49
CA ILE A 363 -5.90 -3.65 -0.63
C ILE A 363 -5.69 -2.88 -1.94
N VAL A 364 -6.40 -1.76 -2.13
CA VAL A 364 -6.22 -0.87 -3.28
C VAL A 364 -4.81 -0.29 -3.30
N ASP A 365 -4.30 0.19 -2.17
CA ASP A 365 -2.93 0.71 -2.04
C ASP A 365 -1.88 -0.31 -2.54
N MET A 366 -2.08 -1.60 -2.27
CA MET A 366 -1.18 -2.67 -2.72
C MET A 366 -1.33 -3.05 -4.21
N SER A 367 -2.43 -2.62 -4.84
CA SER A 367 -2.80 -2.95 -6.22
C SER A 367 -2.39 -1.89 -7.23
N ILE A 368 -2.00 -0.70 -6.75
CA ILE A 368 -1.71 0.45 -7.59
C ILE A 368 -0.21 0.75 -7.68
N ASN A 369 0.14 1.54 -8.68
CA ASN A 369 1.47 2.11 -8.87
C ASN A 369 1.35 3.58 -9.30
N GLU A 370 2.47 4.21 -9.61
CA GLU A 370 2.55 5.63 -9.96
C GLU A 370 1.79 5.99 -11.24
N LEU A 371 1.60 5.04 -12.16
CA LEU A 371 0.83 5.25 -13.37
C LEU A 371 -0.66 5.07 -13.10
N SER A 372 -1.03 4.02 -12.35
CA SER A 372 -2.44 3.65 -12.15
C SER A 372 -3.15 4.48 -11.07
N VAL A 373 -2.40 5.13 -10.16
CA VAL A 373 -2.98 5.94 -9.07
C VAL A 373 -3.88 7.07 -9.58
N HIS A 374 -3.55 7.67 -10.72
CA HIS A 374 -4.33 8.75 -11.33
C HIS A 374 -5.68 8.27 -11.89
N PHE A 375 -5.83 6.96 -12.12
CA PHE A 375 -7.01 6.35 -12.73
C PHE A 375 -7.90 5.59 -11.72
N ILE A 376 -7.59 5.58 -10.43
CA ILE A 376 -8.33 4.80 -9.40
C ILE A 376 -9.84 5.08 -9.39
N ASN A 377 -10.25 6.31 -9.67
CA ASN A 377 -11.66 6.70 -9.67
C ASN A 377 -12.35 6.49 -11.03
N HIS A 378 -11.60 6.04 -12.05
CA HIS A 378 -12.14 5.83 -13.38
C HIS A 378 -12.97 4.55 -13.43
N SER A 379 -14.09 4.56 -14.17
CA SER A 379 -14.97 3.39 -14.33
C SER A 379 -14.28 2.21 -15.01
N GLN A 380 -13.27 2.49 -15.83
CA GLN A 380 -12.47 1.49 -16.56
C GLN A 380 -11.14 1.16 -15.85
N PHE A 381 -11.00 1.50 -14.57
CA PHE A 381 -9.86 1.03 -13.80
C PHE A 381 -9.86 -0.50 -13.81
N TYR A 382 -8.90 -1.08 -14.53
CA TYR A 382 -8.72 -2.51 -14.60
C TYR A 382 -8.33 -3.00 -13.22
N SER A 383 -9.17 -3.86 -12.64
CA SER A 383 -8.98 -4.44 -11.33
C SER A 383 -7.94 -5.56 -11.36
N ASP A 384 -6.86 -5.43 -12.13
CA ASP A 384 -5.85 -6.47 -12.24
C ASP A 384 -5.07 -6.62 -10.92
N GLY A 385 -4.79 -7.86 -10.53
CA GLY A 385 -3.84 -8.17 -9.47
C GLY A 385 -4.48 -8.35 -8.09
N LEU A 386 -4.07 -7.55 -7.10
CA LEU A 386 -4.40 -7.86 -5.69
C LEU A 386 -5.84 -7.48 -5.31
N TYR A 387 -6.39 -6.42 -5.91
CA TYR A 387 -7.79 -6.01 -5.72
C TYR A 387 -8.77 -6.92 -6.46
N GLU A 388 -8.33 -7.57 -7.54
CA GLU A 388 -9.12 -8.53 -8.33
C GLU A 388 -9.78 -9.59 -7.44
N LEU A 389 -8.99 -10.17 -6.53
CA LEU A 389 -9.46 -11.20 -5.60
C LEU A 389 -10.64 -10.72 -4.73
N LEU A 390 -10.59 -9.47 -4.26
CA LEU A 390 -11.69 -8.90 -3.49
C LEU A 390 -12.87 -8.59 -4.40
N HIS A 391 -12.60 -7.97 -5.55
CA HIS A 391 -13.60 -7.59 -6.55
C HIS A 391 -14.46 -8.78 -6.98
N GLU A 392 -13.85 -9.90 -7.39
CA GLU A 392 -14.55 -11.09 -7.84
C GLU A 392 -15.43 -11.71 -6.74
N LYS A 393 -14.89 -11.84 -5.51
CA LYS A 393 -15.65 -12.40 -4.39
C LYS A 393 -16.83 -11.52 -4.02
N ILE A 394 -16.66 -10.20 -4.03
CA ILE A 394 -17.72 -9.24 -3.71
C ILE A 394 -18.83 -9.26 -4.75
N ILE A 395 -18.48 -9.33 -6.04
CA ILE A 395 -19.44 -9.51 -7.13
C ILE A 395 -20.25 -10.79 -6.93
N LEU A 396 -19.56 -11.91 -6.68
CA LEU A 396 -20.20 -13.21 -6.50
C LEU A 396 -21.16 -13.23 -5.31
N GLU A 397 -20.71 -12.78 -4.13
CA GLU A 397 -21.53 -12.79 -2.92
C GLU A 397 -22.68 -11.77 -2.97
N THR A 398 -22.50 -10.66 -3.69
CA THR A 398 -23.59 -9.69 -3.91
C THR A 398 -24.62 -10.21 -4.89
N SER A 399 -24.20 -10.90 -5.95
CA SER A 399 -25.11 -11.58 -6.88
C SER A 399 -25.99 -12.61 -6.17
N LYS A 400 -25.39 -13.49 -5.36
CA LYS A 400 -26.14 -14.46 -4.54
C LYS A 400 -27.10 -13.78 -3.58
N TYR A 401 -26.66 -12.73 -2.90
CA TYR A 401 -27.50 -11.97 -1.97
C TYR A 401 -28.73 -11.41 -2.68
N TYR A 402 -28.56 -10.71 -3.82
CA TYR A 402 -29.66 -10.12 -4.57
C TYR A 402 -30.63 -11.17 -5.13
N GLN A 403 -30.13 -12.30 -5.63
CA GLN A 403 -30.98 -13.42 -6.07
C GLN A 403 -31.88 -13.95 -4.94
N ASN A 404 -31.35 -14.05 -3.72
CA ASN A 404 -32.13 -14.48 -2.56
C ASN A 404 -33.23 -13.48 -2.16
N LEU A 405 -33.06 -12.19 -2.49
CA LEU A 405 -34.07 -11.17 -2.21
C LEU A 405 -35.24 -11.18 -3.19
N VAL A 406 -35.12 -11.83 -4.35
CA VAL A 406 -36.16 -11.79 -5.41
C VAL A 406 -37.51 -12.35 -4.95
N ASN A 407 -37.53 -13.17 -3.90
CA ASN A 407 -38.77 -13.76 -3.37
C ASN A 407 -39.41 -12.92 -2.23
N LEU A 408 -38.86 -11.74 -1.91
CA LEU A 408 -39.39 -10.85 -0.88
C LEU A 408 -40.54 -9.98 -1.41
N LYS A 409 -41.23 -9.30 -0.49
CA LYS A 409 -42.23 -8.27 -0.86
C LYS A 409 -41.54 -7.09 -1.55
N PRO A 410 -42.20 -6.39 -2.50
CA PRO A 410 -41.61 -5.28 -3.25
C PRO A 410 -40.92 -4.21 -2.41
N VAL A 411 -41.56 -3.79 -1.32
CA VAL A 411 -41.02 -2.76 -0.41
C VAL A 411 -39.74 -3.24 0.29
N GLU A 412 -39.74 -4.48 0.78
CA GLU A 412 -38.59 -5.07 1.47
C GLU A 412 -37.42 -5.30 0.51
N PHE A 413 -37.71 -5.77 -0.71
CA PHE A 413 -36.72 -5.93 -1.78
C PHE A 413 -36.01 -4.60 -2.06
N LEU A 414 -36.77 -3.55 -2.37
CA LEU A 414 -36.22 -2.22 -2.68
C LEU A 414 -35.41 -1.62 -1.52
N GLN A 415 -35.92 -1.72 -0.29
CA GLN A 415 -35.23 -1.21 0.89
C GLN A 415 -33.87 -1.88 1.07
N LYS A 416 -33.81 -3.22 1.00
CA LYS A 416 -32.57 -3.98 1.18
C LYS A 416 -31.57 -3.74 0.06
N THR A 417 -31.99 -3.77 -1.20
CA THR A 417 -31.08 -3.52 -2.33
C THR A 417 -30.53 -2.10 -2.33
N ASN A 418 -31.35 -1.09 -2.02
CA ASN A 418 -30.90 0.30 -1.98
C ASN A 418 -29.95 0.56 -0.81
N LYS A 419 -30.21 -0.05 0.36
CA LYS A 419 -29.30 0.04 1.51
C LYS A 419 -27.93 -0.58 1.17
N ASP A 420 -27.92 -1.78 0.62
CA ASP A 420 -26.69 -2.49 0.24
C ASP A 420 -25.91 -1.73 -0.84
N PHE A 421 -26.58 -1.28 -1.92
CA PHE A 421 -25.89 -0.56 -2.99
C PHE A 421 -25.29 0.77 -2.51
N LYS A 422 -25.94 1.50 -1.59
CA LYS A 422 -25.35 2.70 -0.95
C LYS A 422 -24.08 2.38 -0.18
N LEU A 423 -24.03 1.24 0.51
CA LEU A 423 -22.80 0.78 1.16
C LEU A 423 -21.72 0.48 0.12
N ILE A 424 -22.07 -0.24 -0.95
CA ILE A 424 -21.12 -0.56 -2.04
C ILE A 424 -20.51 0.71 -2.64
N GLN A 425 -21.33 1.72 -2.92
CA GLN A 425 -20.90 3.02 -3.45
C GLN A 425 -19.93 3.75 -2.52
N ARG A 426 -20.09 3.57 -1.21
CA ARG A 426 -19.22 4.20 -0.19
C ARG A 426 -17.88 3.49 -0.04
N VAL A 427 -17.84 2.17 -0.26
CA VAL A 427 -16.71 1.32 0.16
C VAL A 427 -15.80 0.92 -1.01
N PHE A 428 -16.37 0.64 -2.19
CA PHE A 428 -15.66 -0.02 -3.29
C PHE A 428 -15.33 0.89 -4.46
N LEU A 429 -14.32 0.52 -5.25
CA LEU A 429 -13.91 1.25 -6.45
C LEU A 429 -15.02 1.32 -7.49
N LYS A 430 -14.98 2.35 -8.34
CA LYS A 430 -16.03 2.62 -9.34
C LYS A 430 -16.25 1.44 -10.30
N SER A 431 -15.20 0.70 -10.66
CA SER A 431 -15.31 -0.52 -11.46
C SER A 431 -16.19 -1.58 -10.79
N THR A 432 -16.02 -1.81 -9.48
CA THR A 432 -16.84 -2.75 -8.70
C THR A 432 -18.28 -2.27 -8.56
N GLN A 433 -18.47 -0.97 -8.35
CA GLN A 433 -19.80 -0.37 -8.27
C GLN A 433 -20.60 -0.61 -9.56
N ASN A 434 -19.98 -0.41 -10.73
CA ASN A 434 -20.68 -0.54 -12.01
C ASN A 434 -21.09 -1.99 -12.31
N GLU A 435 -20.24 -2.98 -11.97
CA GLU A 435 -20.61 -4.40 -12.14
C GLU A 435 -21.75 -4.79 -11.19
N ILE A 436 -21.72 -4.34 -9.94
CA ILE A 436 -22.82 -4.59 -8.99
C ILE A 436 -24.10 -3.87 -9.43
N GLU A 437 -24.00 -2.65 -9.96
CA GLU A 437 -25.13 -1.92 -10.53
C GLU A 437 -25.81 -2.71 -11.66
N LYS A 438 -25.02 -3.31 -12.55
CA LYS A 438 -25.53 -4.20 -13.60
C LYS A 438 -26.26 -5.41 -13.01
N ILE A 439 -25.67 -6.09 -12.03
CA ILE A 439 -26.30 -7.23 -11.34
C ILE A 439 -27.62 -6.81 -10.67
N LEU A 440 -27.64 -5.62 -10.06
CA LEU A 440 -28.83 -5.06 -9.44
C LEU A 440 -29.93 -4.81 -10.48
N THR A 441 -29.60 -4.22 -11.63
CA THR A 441 -30.55 -4.00 -12.74
C THR A 441 -31.11 -5.32 -13.26
N GLU A 442 -30.25 -6.32 -13.50
CA GLU A 442 -30.69 -7.65 -13.95
C GLU A 442 -31.63 -8.31 -12.94
N THR A 443 -31.30 -8.23 -11.64
CA THR A 443 -32.14 -8.79 -10.57
C THR A 443 -33.48 -8.06 -10.46
N LYS A 444 -33.49 -6.73 -10.60
CA LYS A 444 -34.73 -5.93 -10.63
C LYS A 444 -35.62 -6.32 -11.79
N LEU A 445 -35.06 -6.53 -12.99
CA LEU A 445 -35.81 -7.01 -14.14
C LEU A 445 -36.42 -8.40 -13.91
N GLU A 446 -35.69 -9.30 -13.24
CA GLU A 446 -36.24 -10.60 -12.84
C GLU A 446 -37.37 -10.45 -11.81
N PHE A 447 -37.21 -9.58 -10.83
CA PHE A 447 -38.24 -9.28 -9.83
C PHE A 447 -39.52 -8.72 -10.48
N CYS A 448 -39.39 -7.77 -11.40
CA CYS A 448 -40.51 -7.18 -12.13
C CYS A 448 -41.32 -8.22 -12.93
N LYS A 449 -40.69 -9.30 -13.40
CA LYS A 449 -41.40 -10.40 -14.09
C LYS A 449 -42.29 -11.23 -13.15
N LYS A 450 -42.09 -11.15 -11.84
CA LYS A 450 -42.82 -11.93 -10.83
C LYS A 450 -43.97 -11.15 -10.17
N VAL A 451 -43.99 -9.83 -10.30
CA VAL A 451 -45.00 -8.95 -9.69
C VAL A 451 -46.01 -8.45 -10.72
N SER A 452 -47.10 -7.83 -10.26
CA SER A 452 -48.11 -7.26 -11.17
C SER A 452 -47.50 -6.09 -11.99
N PRO A 453 -48.01 -5.81 -13.19
CA PRO A 453 -47.52 -4.69 -14.01
C PRO A 453 -47.55 -3.33 -13.28
N GLU A 454 -48.59 -3.09 -12.47
CA GLU A 454 -48.74 -1.85 -11.67
C GLU A 454 -47.67 -1.75 -10.56
N GLU A 455 -47.28 -2.87 -9.95
CA GLU A 455 -46.20 -2.91 -8.97
C GLU A 455 -44.83 -2.79 -9.63
N ALA A 456 -44.65 -3.41 -10.80
CA ALA A 456 -43.44 -3.29 -11.61
C ALA A 456 -43.20 -1.84 -12.06
N GLU A 457 -44.25 -1.13 -12.48
CA GLU A 457 -44.16 0.27 -12.89
C GLU A 457 -43.74 1.18 -11.73
N LYS A 458 -44.30 0.98 -10.52
CA LYS A 458 -43.88 1.71 -9.31
C LYS A 458 -42.40 1.47 -8.93
N ILE A 459 -41.92 0.23 -9.12
CA ILE A 459 -40.53 -0.13 -8.85
C ILE A 459 -39.57 0.58 -9.80
N LEU A 460 -39.93 0.64 -11.09
CA LEU A 460 -39.13 1.31 -12.13
C LEU A 460 -39.20 2.84 -12.00
N TYR A 461 -40.36 3.41 -11.64
CA TYR A 461 -40.54 4.86 -11.52
C TYR A 461 -39.81 5.48 -10.32
N ASN A 462 -39.74 4.76 -9.18
CA ASN A 462 -39.04 5.25 -7.98
C ASN A 462 -37.53 5.51 -8.21
N GLU A 463 -36.92 5.00 -9.29
CA GLU A 463 -35.53 5.34 -9.64
C GLU A 463 -35.37 6.75 -10.22
N SER A 464 -36.38 7.24 -10.95
CA SER A 464 -36.31 8.55 -11.61
C SER A 464 -36.28 9.73 -10.62
N GLU A 465 -36.79 9.53 -9.40
CA GLU A 465 -36.74 10.53 -8.32
C GLU A 465 -35.53 10.38 -7.39
N VAL A 466 -34.97 9.17 -7.22
CA VAL A 466 -33.86 8.90 -6.28
C VAL A 466 -32.48 9.04 -6.95
N TYR A 467 -32.41 8.84 -8.26
CA TYR A 467 -31.23 9.11 -9.08
C TYR A 467 -31.66 10.07 -10.19
N PRO A 468 -31.34 11.38 -10.12
CA PRO A 468 -31.52 12.22 -11.30
C PRO A 468 -30.71 11.56 -12.41
N SER A 469 -31.43 11.11 -13.43
CA SER A 469 -30.86 10.45 -14.60
C SER A 469 -29.69 11.26 -15.11
N ARG A 470 -28.61 10.55 -15.47
CA ARG A 470 -27.45 11.09 -16.18
C ARG A 470 -27.81 11.86 -17.46
N ASP A 471 -29.06 11.74 -17.93
CA ASP A 471 -29.65 12.49 -19.03
C ASP A 471 -29.83 14.00 -18.77
N ASN A 472 -29.56 14.48 -17.56
CA ASN A 472 -29.43 15.91 -17.26
C ASN A 472 -27.98 16.43 -17.30
N LEU A 473 -26.98 15.60 -17.64
CA LEU A 473 -25.76 16.13 -18.23
C LEU A 473 -26.08 16.44 -19.70
N GLU A 474 -25.97 17.72 -20.04
CA GLU A 474 -26.08 18.32 -21.37
C GLU A 474 -25.89 17.32 -22.52
N LYS A 475 -26.81 17.32 -23.49
CA LYS A 475 -26.67 16.58 -24.75
C LYS A 475 -25.29 16.88 -25.36
N LYS A 476 -24.32 16.01 -25.07
CA LYS A 476 -22.99 16.07 -25.67
C LYS A 476 -23.16 15.99 -27.18
N THR A 477 -22.69 17.01 -27.86
CA THR A 477 -22.69 17.06 -29.31
C THR A 477 -21.75 15.97 -29.85
N SER A 478 -21.89 15.62 -31.14
CA SER A 478 -20.95 14.70 -31.80
C SER A 478 -19.50 15.20 -31.69
N GLU A 479 -19.29 16.51 -31.60
CA GLU A 479 -17.97 17.12 -31.40
C GLU A 479 -17.41 16.85 -30.00
N ASP A 480 -18.22 16.96 -28.95
CA ASP A 480 -17.79 16.68 -27.57
C ASP A 480 -17.29 15.24 -27.40
N CYS A 481 -17.98 14.28 -28.06
CA CYS A 481 -17.57 12.88 -28.08
C CYS A 481 -16.28 12.64 -28.87
N MET A 482 -16.03 13.42 -29.95
CA MET A 482 -14.79 13.34 -30.71
C MET A 482 -13.61 13.94 -29.94
N ILE A 483 -13.82 15.08 -29.28
CA ILE A 483 -12.81 15.75 -28.45
C ILE A 483 -12.41 14.84 -27.28
N GLU A 484 -13.36 14.20 -26.60
CA GLU A 484 -13.06 13.22 -25.54
C GLU A 484 -12.28 12.01 -26.07
N LYS A 485 -12.60 11.52 -27.27
CA LYS A 485 -11.91 10.39 -27.89
C LYS A 485 -10.47 10.72 -28.30
N HIS A 486 -10.23 11.96 -28.72
CA HIS A 486 -8.89 12.46 -29.05
C HIS A 486 -8.05 12.74 -27.78
N ALA A 487 -8.62 13.39 -26.77
CA ALA A 487 -7.98 13.62 -25.47
C ALA A 487 -7.61 12.28 -24.79
N HIS A 488 -8.49 11.28 -24.88
CA HIS A 488 -8.26 9.93 -24.37
C HIS A 488 -7.14 9.18 -25.12
N LYS A 489 -7.05 9.34 -26.45
CA LYS A 489 -5.93 8.76 -27.23
C LYS A 489 -4.57 9.38 -26.89
N ALA A 490 -4.56 10.64 -26.45
CA ALA A 490 -3.36 11.36 -26.05
C ALA A 490 -3.04 11.23 -24.55
N GLY A 491 -3.84 10.49 -23.77
CA GLY A 491 -3.56 10.19 -22.37
C GLY A 491 -3.99 11.27 -21.35
N PHE A 492 -4.88 12.18 -21.74
CA PHE A 492 -5.31 13.30 -20.89
C PHE A 492 -6.58 12.98 -20.08
N PRO A 493 -6.72 13.53 -18.86
CA PRO A 493 -7.87 13.28 -17.99
C PRO A 493 -9.15 13.96 -18.50
N LEU A 494 -10.25 13.19 -18.55
CA LEU A 494 -11.59 13.60 -19.00
C LEU A 494 -12.33 14.54 -18.03
N ASP A 495 -11.68 14.95 -16.94
CA ASP A 495 -12.25 15.77 -15.88
C ASP A 495 -11.94 17.27 -16.06
N SER A 496 -11.25 17.65 -17.14
CA SER A 496 -10.89 19.03 -17.50
C SER A 496 -12.11 19.84 -17.95
N SER A 497 -12.08 21.18 -17.81
CA SER A 497 -13.17 22.04 -18.30
C SER A 497 -13.31 21.93 -19.83
N PRO A 498 -14.47 22.25 -20.42
CA PRO A 498 -14.62 22.28 -21.88
C PRO A 498 -13.59 23.18 -22.56
N GLU A 499 -13.24 24.33 -21.97
CA GLU A 499 -12.19 25.23 -22.50
C GLU A 499 -10.79 24.60 -22.45
N GLU A 500 -10.46 23.90 -21.35
CA GLU A 500 -9.20 23.17 -21.22
C GLU A 500 -9.09 22.06 -22.28
N ARG A 501 -10.17 21.31 -22.53
CA ARG A 501 -10.19 20.25 -23.56
C ARG A 501 -10.02 20.80 -24.97
N ILE A 502 -10.57 21.98 -25.27
CA ILE A 502 -10.38 22.66 -26.55
C ILE A 502 -8.91 23.07 -26.72
N LEU A 503 -8.32 23.71 -25.70
CA LEU A 503 -6.90 24.06 -25.65
C LEU A 503 -5.98 22.84 -25.86
N TYR A 504 -6.29 21.72 -25.21
CA TYR A 504 -5.52 20.48 -25.36
C TYR A 504 -5.74 19.78 -26.70
N SER A 505 -6.92 19.91 -27.32
CA SER A 505 -7.19 19.36 -28.65
C SER A 505 -6.43 20.12 -29.76
N MET A 506 -6.24 21.43 -29.59
CA MET A 506 -5.45 22.28 -30.49
C MET A 506 -3.94 21.99 -30.40
N ALA A 507 -3.46 21.43 -29.28
CA ALA A 507 -2.03 21.13 -29.06
C ALA A 507 -1.46 20.00 -29.94
N ASN A 508 -2.30 19.24 -30.67
CA ASN A 508 -1.82 18.21 -31.59
C ASN A 508 -1.19 18.79 -32.88
N ASP A 509 -1.46 20.05 -33.20
CA ASP A 509 -1.02 20.68 -34.46
C ASP A 509 0.09 21.74 -34.27
N ILE A 510 0.61 21.91 -33.04
CA ILE A 510 1.54 22.99 -32.69
C ILE A 510 2.78 22.42 -32.00
N SER A 511 3.96 23.00 -32.23
CA SER A 511 5.20 22.48 -31.64
C SER A 511 5.20 22.68 -30.11
N PRO A 512 5.87 21.80 -29.32
CA PRO A 512 5.91 21.91 -27.85
C PRO A 512 6.39 23.27 -27.31
N LEU A 513 7.23 23.98 -28.06
CA LEU A 513 7.75 25.31 -27.72
C LEU A 513 6.71 26.44 -27.89
N GLU A 514 5.80 26.31 -28.87
CA GLU A 514 4.71 27.26 -29.08
C GLU A 514 3.59 27.06 -28.04
N PHE A 515 3.37 25.80 -27.62
CA PHE A 515 2.43 25.48 -26.54
C PHE A 515 2.86 26.06 -25.18
N GLU A 516 4.16 26.01 -24.89
CA GLU A 516 4.75 26.62 -23.68
C GLU A 516 4.58 28.15 -23.67
N GLY A 517 4.68 28.80 -24.84
CA GLY A 517 4.44 30.24 -25.00
C GLY A 517 2.97 30.67 -24.85
N ILE A 518 2.01 29.80 -25.18
CA ILE A 518 0.58 30.06 -25.01
C ILE A 518 0.19 29.97 -23.53
N ILE A 519 0.69 28.97 -22.80
CA ILE A 519 0.45 28.82 -21.35
C ILE A 519 1.01 30.03 -20.59
N LEU A 520 2.24 30.46 -20.91
CA LEU A 520 2.87 31.62 -20.26
C LEU A 520 2.14 32.95 -20.49
N ASN A 521 1.49 33.13 -21.64
CA ASN A 521 0.68 34.33 -21.92
C ASN A 521 -0.70 34.31 -21.27
N TYR A 522 -1.22 33.12 -20.94
CA TYR A 522 -2.52 32.96 -20.27
C TYR A 522 -2.42 33.14 -18.75
N GLU A 523 -1.25 32.90 -18.15
CA GLU A 523 -1.00 33.16 -16.72
C GLU A 523 -0.61 34.62 -16.42
N LEU A 524 -0.32 35.41 -17.46
CA LEU A 524 0.07 36.82 -17.35
C LEU A 524 -1.05 37.82 -17.67
N ASN A 525 -2.25 37.35 -18.01
CA ASN A 525 -3.48 38.14 -18.16
C ASN A 525 -4.55 37.61 -17.20
#